data_AF-A0A0B1SVF9-F1
#
_entry.id   AF-A0A0B1SVF9-F1
#
_cell.length_a   1.000
_cell.length_b   1.000
_cell.length_c   1.000
_cell.angle_alpha   90.00
_cell.angle_beta   90.00
_cell.angle_gamma   90.00
#
_symmetry.space_group_name_H-M   'P 1'
#
loop_
_entity.id
_entity.type
_entity.pdbx_description
1 polymer ?
#
loop_
_entity_poly.entity_id
_entity_poly.type
_entity_poly.pdbx_seq_one_letter_code
_entity_poly.pdbx_strand_id
1 'polypeptide(L)'
;MVAVEEHQKKKQRRVKANSRERQRMHGLNDALDLLRQYVPITTQHQKLSKIETLRLARNYIYALQRMLNTGQQPTPLEYAHQLSIGLSQTTTNMLATLLQKFH
;
A
#
# COMPACT_ATOMS: atom_id res chain seq x y z
N MET A 1 -14.47 -36.37 32.09
CA MET A 1 -15.41 -35.32 31.63
C MET A 1 -14.83 -33.91 31.78
N VAL A 2 -14.34 -33.50 32.96
CA VAL A 2 -13.77 -32.15 33.20
C VAL A 2 -12.66 -31.74 32.22
N ALA A 3 -11.67 -32.61 31.97
CA ALA A 3 -10.57 -32.30 31.04
C ALA A 3 -11.03 -32.08 29.59
N VAL A 4 -12.13 -32.72 29.17
CA VAL A 4 -12.72 -32.56 27.82
C VAL A 4 -13.40 -31.20 27.71
N GLU A 5 -14.10 -30.76 28.76
CA GLU A 5 -14.72 -29.43 28.81
C GLU A 5 -13.69 -28.31 28.83
N GLU A 6 -12.60 -28.47 29.57
CA GLU A 6 -11.48 -27.50 29.56
C GLU A 6 -10.83 -27.40 28.19
N HIS A 7 -10.61 -28.53 27.52
CA HIS A 7 -10.09 -28.56 26.16
C HIS A 7 -11.02 -27.82 25.17
N GLN A 8 -12.33 -28.04 25.29
CA GLN A 8 -13.32 -27.37 24.46
C GLN A 8 -13.38 -25.86 24.72
N LYS A 9 -13.32 -25.42 25.99
CA LYS A 9 -13.23 -24.01 26.37
C LYS A 9 -11.96 -23.35 25.80
N LYS A 10 -10.80 -24.03 25.86
CA LYS A 10 -9.55 -23.54 25.28
C LYS A 10 -9.65 -23.41 23.76
N LYS A 11 -10.25 -24.38 23.08
CA LYS A 11 -10.51 -24.34 21.63
C LYS A 11 -11.40 -23.15 21.26
N GLN A 12 -12.50 -22.92 21.98
CA GLN A 12 -13.40 -21.78 21.77
C GLN A 12 -12.69 -20.44 21.95
N ARG A 13 -11.85 -20.28 22.99
CA ARG A 13 -11.04 -19.07 23.19
C ARG A 13 -10.11 -18.79 22.02
N ARG A 14 -9.44 -19.83 21.49
CA ARG A 14 -8.56 -19.72 20.32
C ARG A 14 -9.34 -19.31 19.07
N VAL A 15 -10.51 -19.91 18.82
CA VAL A 15 -11.37 -19.54 17.69
C VAL A 15 -11.80 -18.07 17.78
N LYS A 16 -12.23 -17.61 18.96
CA LYS A 16 -12.62 -16.21 19.18
C LYS A 16 -11.44 -15.26 18.98
N ALA A 17 -10.23 -15.63 19.42
CA ALA A 17 -9.01 -14.84 19.19
C ALA A 17 -8.66 -14.74 17.70
N ASN A 18 -8.67 -15.86 16.98
CA ASN A 18 -8.40 -15.88 15.54
C ASN A 18 -9.42 -15.06 14.75
N SER A 19 -10.69 -15.08 15.16
CA SER A 19 -11.72 -14.25 14.54
C SER A 19 -11.46 -12.76 14.71
N ARG A 20 -11.03 -12.34 15.91
CA ARG A 20 -10.67 -10.94 16.16
C ARG A 20 -9.46 -10.50 15.35
N GLU A 21 -8.43 -11.35 15.27
CA GLU A 21 -7.23 -11.02 14.49
C GLU A 21 -7.54 -10.92 12.99
N ARG A 22 -8.40 -11.79 12.45
CA ARG A 22 -8.90 -11.63 11.08
C ARG A 22 -9.61 -10.30 10.89
N GLN A 23 -10.49 -9.91 11.81
CA GLN A 23 -11.20 -8.62 11.71
C GLN A 23 -10.25 -7.43 11.74
N ARG A 24 -9.24 -7.46 12.62
CA ARG A 24 -8.19 -6.44 12.67
C ARG A 24 -7.41 -6.37 11.35
N MET A 25 -7.06 -7.53 10.78
CA MET A 25 -6.36 -7.61 9.49
C MET A 25 -7.22 -7.13 8.32
N HIS A 26 -8.54 -7.36 8.34
CA HIS A 26 -9.46 -6.79 7.36
C HIS A 26 -9.42 -5.25 7.41
N GLY A 27 -9.57 -4.65 8.60
CA GLY A 27 -9.47 -3.19 8.74
C GLY A 27 -8.13 -2.61 8.27
N LEU A 28 -7.01 -3.31 8.51
CA LEU A 28 -5.70 -2.90 8.00
C LEU A 28 -5.63 -2.97 6.46
N ASN A 29 -6.18 -4.02 5.86
CA ASN A 29 -6.20 -4.17 4.41
C ASN A 29 -7.10 -3.12 3.76
N ASP A 30 -8.24 -2.78 4.37
CA ASP A 30 -9.16 -1.75 3.90
C ASP A 30 -8.48 -0.37 3.92
N ALA A 31 -7.76 -0.05 5.00
CA ALA A 31 -6.97 1.19 5.08
C ALA A 31 -5.86 1.25 4.03
N LEU A 32 -5.21 0.11 3.73
CA LEU A 32 -4.20 0.03 2.68
C LEU A 32 -4.80 0.13 1.27
N ASP A 33 -6.00 -0.42 1.05
CA ASP A 33 -6.74 -0.26 -0.20
C ASP A 33 -7.23 1.18 -0.38
N LEU A 34 -7.58 1.88 0.70
CA LEU A 34 -7.84 3.33 0.67
C LEU A 34 -6.58 4.11 0.28
N LEU A 35 -5.42 3.81 0.88
CA LEU A 35 -4.15 4.45 0.54
C LEU A 35 -3.81 4.29 -0.96
N ARG A 36 -4.10 3.14 -1.56
CA ARG A 36 -3.89 2.90 -3.00
C ARG A 36 -4.67 3.85 -3.91
N GLN A 37 -5.79 4.42 -3.44
CA GLN A 37 -6.57 5.38 -4.22
C GLN A 37 -5.95 6.78 -4.25
N TYR A 38 -5.07 7.09 -3.28
CA TYR A 38 -4.45 8.41 -3.13
C TYR A 38 -3.02 8.48 -3.62
N VAL A 39 -2.37 7.35 -3.90
CA VAL A 39 -1.02 7.34 -4.49
C VAL A 39 -1.11 7.51 -6.01
N PRO A 40 -0.18 8.27 -6.62
CA PRO A 40 -0.08 8.37 -8.07
C PRO A 40 0.23 6.97 -8.60
N ILE A 41 -0.52 6.51 -9.61
CA ILE A 41 -0.67 5.11 -10.07
C ILE A 41 -1.79 4.35 -9.34
N THR A 42 -3.01 4.49 -9.83
CA THR A 42 -4.04 3.46 -9.68
C THR A 42 -4.04 2.63 -10.95
N THR A 43 -3.38 1.47 -10.96
CA THR A 43 -3.59 0.60 -12.13
C THR A 43 -5.00 0.01 -11.98
N GLN A 44 -5.86 0.22 -12.99
CA GLN A 44 -7.22 -0.31 -12.99
C GLN A 44 -7.25 -1.86 -12.95
N HIS A 45 -6.11 -2.51 -13.24
CA HIS A 45 -6.01 -3.95 -13.45
C HIS A 45 -5.07 -4.68 -12.46
N GLN A 46 -4.23 -3.98 -11.69
CA GLN A 46 -3.24 -4.59 -10.80
C GLN A 46 -3.04 -3.81 -9.48
N LYS A 47 -3.41 -4.43 -8.35
CA LYS A 47 -3.10 -3.87 -7.03
C LYS A 47 -1.60 -3.97 -6.76
N LEU A 48 -0.99 -2.85 -6.39
CA LEU A 48 0.38 -2.85 -5.86
C LEU A 48 0.47 -3.73 -4.62
N SER A 49 1.63 -4.37 -4.44
CA SER A 49 1.93 -5.11 -3.21
C SER A 49 1.90 -4.18 -1.99
N LYS A 50 1.81 -4.75 -0.77
CA LYS A 50 1.77 -3.94 0.46
C LYS A 50 3.00 -3.05 0.59
N ILE A 51 4.18 -3.62 0.31
CA ILE A 51 5.45 -2.90 0.39
C ILE A 51 5.56 -1.81 -0.68
N GLU A 52 5.14 -2.09 -1.92
CA GLU A 52 5.19 -1.09 -2.99
C GLU A 52 4.21 0.06 -2.74
N THR A 53 3.02 -0.23 -2.22
CA THR A 53 2.04 0.80 -1.82
C THR A 53 2.65 1.76 -0.80
N LEU A 54 3.30 1.22 0.24
CA LEU A 54 3.92 2.03 1.29
C LEU A 54 5.13 2.83 0.78
N ARG A 55 5.98 2.22 -0.05
CA ARG A 55 7.15 2.90 -0.65
C ARG A 55 6.70 4.04 -1.56
N LEU A 56 5.72 3.79 -2.41
CA LEU A 56 5.17 4.78 -3.33
C LEU A 56 4.50 5.93 -2.56
N ALA A 57 3.72 5.64 -1.52
CA ALA A 57 3.13 6.67 -0.66
C ALA A 57 4.20 7.57 -0.01
N ARG A 58 5.25 6.97 0.56
CA ARG A 58 6.38 7.72 1.12
C ARG A 58 7.04 8.62 0.06
N ASN A 59 7.32 8.08 -1.12
CA ASN A 59 7.96 8.81 -2.20
C ASN A 59 7.08 9.96 -2.70
N TYR A 60 5.75 9.74 -2.77
CA TYR A 60 4.79 10.77 -3.16
C TYR A 60 4.74 11.93 -2.16
N ILE A 61 4.68 11.62 -0.85
CA ILE A 61 4.75 12.64 0.20
C ILE A 61 6.03 13.48 0.05
N TYR A 62 7.18 12.83 -0.16
CA TYR A 62 8.45 13.52 -0.36
C TYR A 62 8.46 14.43 -1.60
N ALA A 63 7.91 13.94 -2.72
CA ALA A 63 7.81 14.73 -3.95
C ALA A 63 6.93 15.97 -3.75
N LEU A 64 5.77 15.82 -3.10
CA LEU A 64 4.88 16.94 -2.76
C LEU A 64 5.55 17.94 -1.81
N GLN A 65 6.25 17.46 -0.78
CA GLN A 65 7.01 18.32 0.14
C GLN A 65 8.07 19.13 -0.62
N ARG A 66 8.79 18.50 -1.55
CA ARG A 66 9.78 19.20 -2.38
C ARG A 66 9.12 20.28 -3.22
N MET A 67 8.00 20.00 -3.87
CA MET A 67 7.25 21.00 -4.67
C MET A 67 6.82 22.20 -3.82
N LEU A 68 6.31 21.96 -2.61
CA LEU A 68 5.90 23.03 -1.70
C LEU A 68 7.09 23.87 -1.23
N ASN A 69 8.23 23.24 -0.95
CA ASN A 69 9.42 23.93 -0.45
C ASN A 69 10.15 24.74 -1.53
N THR A 70 10.20 24.25 -2.78
CA THR A 70 10.89 24.94 -3.88
C THR A 70 9.99 25.87 -4.68
N GLY A 71 8.67 25.71 -4.57
CA GLY A 71 7.71 26.37 -5.46
C GLY A 71 7.80 25.92 -6.92
N GLN A 72 8.53 24.83 -7.20
CA GLN A 72 8.78 24.34 -8.55
C GLN A 72 8.14 22.97 -8.76
N GLN A 73 7.48 22.81 -9.91
CA GLN A 73 7.00 21.52 -10.37
C GLN A 73 8.17 20.72 -10.97
N PRO A 74 8.40 19.47 -10.56
CA PRO A 74 9.39 18.60 -11.19
C PRO A 74 8.98 18.32 -12.64
N THR A 75 9.96 18.13 -13.51
CA THR A 75 9.68 17.61 -14.85
C THR A 75 9.03 16.22 -14.75
N PRO A 76 8.25 15.78 -15.76
CA PRO A 76 7.64 14.45 -15.73
C PRO A 76 8.64 13.32 -15.47
N LEU A 77 9.84 13.42 -16.03
CA LEU A 77 10.91 12.43 -15.83
C LEU A 77 11.44 12.44 -14.39
N GLU A 78 11.70 13.61 -13.81
CA GLU A 78 12.12 13.72 -12.41
C GLU A 78 11.04 13.21 -11.46
N TYR A 79 9.78 13.47 -11.77
CA TYR A 79 8.64 12.99 -10.99
C TYR A 79 8.53 11.46 -11.07
N ALA A 80 8.66 10.88 -12.28
CA ALA A 80 8.73 9.43 -12.47
C ALA A 80 9.82 8.80 -11.60
N HIS A 81 11.02 9.36 -11.69
CA HIS A 81 12.18 8.87 -10.98
C HIS A 81 11.96 8.92 -9.47
N GLN A 82 11.50 10.05 -8.93
CA GLN A 82 11.20 10.22 -7.50
C GLN A 82 10.19 9.19 -6.99
N LEU A 83 9.12 8.93 -7.76
CA LEU A 83 8.10 7.96 -7.37
C LEU A 83 8.60 6.51 -7.43
N SER A 84 9.45 6.18 -8.40
CA SER A 84 9.94 4.82 -8.64
C SER A 84 10.97 4.28 -7.64
N ILE A 85 11.50 5.13 -6.76
CA ILE A 85 12.61 4.75 -5.87
C ILE A 85 12.22 3.54 -5.01
N GLY A 86 12.97 2.44 -5.17
CA GLY A 86 12.79 1.21 -4.41
C GLY A 86 11.56 0.38 -4.80
N LEU A 87 10.93 0.67 -5.94
CA LEU A 87 9.87 -0.16 -6.51
C LEU A 87 10.47 -1.26 -7.41
N SER A 88 9.69 -2.29 -7.72
CA SER A 88 10.11 -3.32 -8.66
C SER A 88 10.28 -2.75 -10.07
N GLN A 89 11.09 -3.40 -10.90
CA GLN A 89 11.29 -2.97 -12.29
C GLN A 89 9.97 -2.88 -13.06
N THR A 90 9.05 -3.83 -12.85
CA THR A 90 7.71 -3.80 -13.45
C THR A 90 6.95 -2.55 -13.05
N THR A 91 6.94 -2.20 -11.77
CA THR A 91 6.27 -1.00 -11.26
C THR A 91 6.92 0.29 -11.75
N THR A 92 8.25 0.33 -11.81
CA THR A 92 8.99 1.46 -12.39
C THR A 92 8.67 1.66 -13.87
N ASN A 93 8.57 0.58 -14.64
CA ASN A 93 8.20 0.67 -16.06
C ASN A 93 6.77 1.16 -16.25
N MET A 94 5.83 0.76 -15.38
CA MET A 94 4.45 1.28 -15.37
C MET A 94 4.41 2.79 -15.09
N LEU A 95 5.24 3.27 -14.16
CA LEU A 95 5.39 4.70 -13.87
C LEU A 95 5.87 5.48 -15.09
N ALA A 96 6.93 4.99 -15.74
CA ALA A 96 7.52 5.64 -16.90
C ALA A 96 6.53 5.75 -18.07
N THR A 97 5.74 4.71 -18.31
CA THR A 97 4.76 4.66 -19.40
C THR A 97 3.51 5.52 -19.14
N LEU A 98 3.03 5.63 -17.90
CA LEU A 98 1.92 6.51 -17.56
C LEU A 98 2.27 8.00 -17.71
N LEU A 99 3.53 8.36 -17.51
CA LEU A 99 4.01 9.74 -17.65
C LEU A 99 4.32 10.14 -19.10
N GLN A 100 4.46 9.17 -20.01
CA GLN A 100 4.64 9.42 -21.46
C GLN A 100 3.32 9.68 -22.22
N LYS A 101 2.17 9.29 -21.67
CA LYS A 101 0.85 9.47 -22.33
C LYS A 101 0.29 10.90 -22.31
N PHE A 102 1.05 11.87 -21.79
CA PHE A 102 0.66 13.29 -21.76
C PHE A 102 1.38 14.14 -22.84
N HIS A 103 1.92 13.50 -23.89
CA HIS A 103 2.37 14.15 -25.12
C HIS A 103 1.36 13.95 -26.24
#